data_AF-K1R111-F1
#
_entry.id   AF-K1R111-F1
#
_cell.length_a   1.000
_cell.length_b   1.000
_cell.length_c   1.000
_cell.angle_alpha   90.00
_cell.angle_beta   90.00
_cell.angle_gamma   90.00
#
_symmetry.space_group_name_H-M   'P 1'
#
loop_
_entity.id
_entity.type
_entity.pdbx_description
1 polymer ?
#
loop_
_entity_poly.entity_id
_entity_poly.type
_entity_poly.pdbx_seq_one_letter_code
_entity_poly.pdbx_strand_id
1 'polypeptide(L)'
;MEGIKSSFPHMCTIIPQGAAWYVLRGAVIFGHDPSLIKQRRSKYFYGIDVFEKLNPIKHDENRKYEKDGEIRCGKIFSKLVEVEQTVTVGEYQGEGIYTLHAFGTKGDVKLYSSTEMNPQYVDDENCFFIGYILKPGHSFLLNEDIVIKMCFGETEIEFIAHQPKSQKTANFYLGQN
;
A
#
# COMPACT_ATOMS: atom_id res chain seq x y z
N MET A 1 -19.69 25.20 -12.05
CA MET A 1 -19.87 25.91 -10.76
C MET A 1 -21.31 25.85 -10.28
N GLU A 2 -22.29 26.02 -11.17
CA GLU A 2 -23.72 25.77 -10.88
C GLU A 2 -23.97 24.35 -10.35
N GLY A 3 -23.25 23.33 -10.86
CA GLY A 3 -23.35 21.96 -10.36
C GLY A 3 -23.08 21.81 -8.85
N ILE A 4 -22.03 22.43 -8.31
CA ILE A 4 -21.72 22.36 -6.86
C ILE A 4 -22.79 23.08 -6.05
N LYS A 5 -23.22 24.28 -6.48
CA LYS A 5 -24.28 25.04 -5.80
C LYS A 5 -25.62 24.30 -5.82
N SER A 6 -25.91 23.59 -6.90
CA SER A 6 -27.13 22.77 -7.04
C SER A 6 -27.09 21.53 -6.15
N SER A 7 -25.93 20.89 -5.98
CA SER A 7 -25.79 19.70 -5.13
C SER A 7 -25.79 20.03 -3.62
N PHE A 8 -25.46 21.27 -3.24
CA PHE A 8 -25.41 21.71 -1.84
C PHE A 8 -26.17 23.03 -1.62
N PRO A 9 -27.51 23.04 -1.80
CA PRO A 9 -28.30 24.27 -1.82
C PRO A 9 -28.35 25.00 -0.46
N HIS A 10 -28.07 24.29 0.64
CA HIS A 10 -28.08 24.84 2.00
C HIS A 10 -26.69 25.28 2.49
N MET A 11 -25.64 25.20 1.65
CA MET A 11 -24.29 25.58 2.03
C MET A 11 -23.83 26.85 1.31
N CYS A 12 -23.14 27.73 2.04
CA CYS A 12 -22.48 28.89 1.44
C CYS A 12 -21.20 28.43 0.73
N THR A 13 -21.19 28.47 -0.60
CA THR A 13 -19.98 28.15 -1.37
C THR A 13 -19.00 29.33 -1.32
N ILE A 14 -17.88 29.16 -0.61
CA ILE A 14 -16.80 30.15 -0.56
C ILE A 14 -15.88 29.94 -1.76
N ILE A 15 -15.70 30.99 -2.57
CA ILE A 15 -14.79 30.97 -3.72
C ILE A 15 -13.68 31.95 -3.43
N PRO A 16 -12.49 31.48 -3.02
CA PRO A 16 -11.36 32.36 -2.80
C PRO A 16 -10.97 33.06 -4.11
N GLN A 17 -10.83 34.39 -4.07
CA GLN A 17 -10.34 35.16 -5.22
C GLN A 17 -8.90 34.74 -5.53
N GLY A 18 -8.68 34.16 -6.71
CA GLY A 18 -7.36 33.67 -7.08
C GLY A 18 -7.01 32.35 -6.39
N ALA A 19 -7.86 31.33 -6.51
CA ALA A 19 -7.64 29.99 -5.97
C ALA A 19 -6.21 29.44 -6.23
N ALA A 20 -5.63 29.72 -7.41
CA ALA A 20 -4.25 29.35 -7.72
C ALA A 20 -3.22 29.95 -6.74
N TRP A 21 -3.41 31.19 -6.28
CA TRP A 21 -2.54 31.84 -5.30
C TRP A 21 -2.62 31.19 -3.93
N TYR A 22 -3.79 30.68 -3.53
CA TYR A 22 -3.94 29.97 -2.26
C TYR A 22 -3.27 28.60 -2.29
N VAL A 23 -3.35 27.87 -3.42
CA VAL A 23 -2.59 26.63 -3.62
C VAL A 23 -1.09 26.91 -3.54
N LEU A 24 -0.61 27.95 -4.23
CA LEU A 24 0.81 28.33 -4.20
C LEU A 24 1.28 28.72 -2.79
N ARG A 25 0.51 29.56 -2.07
CA ARG A 25 0.83 29.92 -0.68
C ARG A 25 0.86 28.69 0.22
N GLY A 26 -0.11 27.78 0.08
CA GLY A 26 -0.12 26.51 0.79
C GLY A 26 1.13 25.69 0.52
N ALA A 27 1.57 25.60 -0.74
CA ALA A 27 2.80 24.90 -1.11
C ALA A 27 4.07 25.54 -0.50
N VAL A 28 4.16 26.87 -0.47
CA VAL A 28 5.28 27.59 0.16
C VAL A 28 5.30 27.36 1.67
N ILE A 29 4.15 27.45 2.33
CA ILE A 29 4.03 27.17 3.78
C ILE A 29 4.44 25.74 4.07
N PHE A 30 3.94 24.77 3.30
CA PHE A 30 4.30 23.36 3.44
C PHE A 30 5.79 23.11 3.21
N GLY A 31 6.39 23.74 2.20
CA GLY A 31 7.84 23.63 1.96
C GLY A 31 8.70 24.23 3.08
N HIS A 32 8.16 25.17 3.85
CA HIS A 32 8.86 25.75 5.00
C HIS A 32 8.69 24.92 6.27
N ASP A 33 7.50 24.34 6.49
CA ASP A 33 7.21 23.44 7.60
C ASP A 33 6.32 22.26 7.14
N PRO A 34 6.94 21.14 6.72
CA PRO A 34 6.22 19.94 6.33
C PRO A 34 5.41 19.29 7.47
N SER A 35 5.77 19.57 8.73
CA SER A 35 5.13 18.98 9.93
C SER A 35 3.71 19.49 10.17
N LEU A 36 3.29 20.54 9.46
CA LEU A 36 1.93 21.06 9.49
C LEU A 36 0.88 20.04 9.03
N ILE A 37 1.26 19.08 8.16
CA ILE A 37 0.37 18.00 7.75
C ILE A 37 0.52 16.84 8.72
N LYS A 38 -0.42 16.74 9.66
CA LYS A 38 -0.39 15.67 10.68
C LYS A 38 -0.95 14.34 10.21
N GLN A 39 -1.92 14.38 9.29
CA GLN A 39 -2.68 13.21 8.88
C GLN A 39 -2.95 13.21 7.39
N ARG A 40 -2.95 12.02 6.81
CA ARG A 40 -3.35 11.77 5.42
C ARG A 40 -4.34 10.62 5.36
N ARG A 41 -5.23 10.66 4.37
CA ARG A 41 -6.12 9.55 4.02
C ARG A 41 -5.60 8.89 2.77
N SER A 42 -5.40 7.57 2.84
CA SER A 42 -5.08 6.79 1.65
C SER A 42 -6.28 6.76 0.70
N LYS A 43 -6.04 7.00 -0.58
CA LYS A 43 -7.05 6.86 -1.65
C LYS A 43 -7.22 5.41 -2.13
N TYR A 44 -6.28 4.53 -1.78
CA TYR A 44 -6.19 3.16 -2.29
C TYR A 44 -5.89 2.19 -1.14
N PHE A 45 -6.31 0.94 -1.32
CA PHE A 45 -5.83 -0.17 -0.50
C PHE A 45 -4.44 -0.57 -0.98
N TYR A 46 -3.54 -0.89 -0.06
CA TYR A 46 -2.22 -1.42 -0.38
C TYR A 46 -2.05 -2.80 0.22
N GLY A 47 -1.45 -3.70 -0.54
CA GLY A 47 -1.22 -5.07 -0.12
C GLY A 47 -0.20 -5.78 -0.99
N ILE A 48 0.11 -7.01 -0.62
CA ILE A 48 1.09 -7.83 -1.33
C ILE A 48 0.51 -9.14 -1.84
N ASP A 49 1.12 -9.69 -2.88
CA ASP A 49 0.82 -11.01 -3.44
C ASP A 49 1.35 -12.11 -2.53
N VAL A 50 0.44 -12.92 -1.96
CA VAL A 50 0.78 -14.03 -1.07
C VAL A 50 0.23 -15.37 -1.53
N PHE A 51 0.86 -16.42 -1.00
CA PHE A 51 0.53 -17.81 -1.27
C PHE A 51 0.29 -18.57 0.04
N GLU A 52 -0.96 -18.84 0.36
CA GLU A 52 -1.37 -19.46 1.63
C GLU A 52 -1.82 -20.91 1.42
N LYS A 53 -1.88 -21.68 2.51
CA LYS A 53 -2.58 -22.97 2.49
C LYS A 53 -4.05 -22.74 2.13
N LEU A 54 -4.65 -23.65 1.35
CA LEU A 54 -6.04 -23.50 0.95
C LEU A 54 -6.95 -23.48 2.19
N ASN A 55 -7.71 -22.41 2.37
CA ASN A 55 -8.77 -22.33 3.36
C ASN A 55 -10.10 -22.31 2.60
N PRO A 56 -10.89 -23.39 2.63
CA PRO A 56 -12.12 -23.50 1.84
C PRO A 56 -13.22 -22.50 2.25
N ILE A 57 -13.09 -21.84 3.41
CA ILE A 57 -14.01 -20.80 3.87
C ILE A 57 -13.65 -19.43 3.28
N LYS A 58 -12.36 -19.18 3.03
CA LYS A 58 -11.82 -17.87 2.61
C LYS A 58 -11.44 -17.82 1.13
N HIS A 59 -10.94 -18.94 0.59
CA HIS A 59 -10.31 -19.00 -0.73
C HIS A 59 -11.25 -19.65 -1.75
N ASP A 60 -11.20 -19.14 -2.98
CA ASP A 60 -11.89 -19.68 -4.14
C ASP A 60 -11.21 -21.00 -4.54
N GLU A 61 -11.97 -22.08 -4.51
CA GLU A 61 -11.48 -23.41 -4.87
C GLU A 61 -10.94 -23.50 -6.30
N ASN A 62 -11.41 -22.64 -7.22
CA ASN A 62 -10.94 -22.63 -8.60
C ASN A 62 -9.52 -22.08 -8.73
N ARG A 63 -8.99 -21.47 -7.66
CA ARG A 63 -7.64 -20.86 -7.61
C ARG A 63 -6.64 -21.73 -6.83
N LYS A 64 -7.03 -22.94 -6.44
CA LYS A 64 -6.16 -23.87 -5.71
C LYS A 64 -5.13 -24.51 -6.64
N TYR A 65 -3.96 -24.76 -6.10
CA TYR A 65 -2.89 -25.50 -6.77
C TYR A 65 -2.15 -26.38 -5.76
N GLU A 66 -1.56 -27.47 -6.21
CA GLU A 66 -0.74 -28.34 -5.37
C GLU A 66 0.74 -27.94 -5.47
N LYS A 67 1.41 -27.84 -4.33
CA LYS A 67 2.85 -27.62 -4.25
C LYS A 67 3.42 -28.29 -3.01
N ASP A 68 4.50 -29.04 -3.20
CA ASP A 68 5.20 -29.77 -2.13
C ASP A 68 4.28 -30.71 -1.33
N GLY A 69 3.27 -31.31 -1.99
CA GLY A 69 2.26 -32.18 -1.38
C GLY A 69 1.17 -31.44 -0.58
N GLU A 70 1.16 -30.11 -0.60
CA GLU A 70 0.13 -29.29 0.04
C GLU A 70 -0.76 -28.58 -0.99
N ILE A 71 -2.06 -28.53 -0.73
CA ILE A 71 -3.01 -27.72 -1.51
C ILE A 71 -2.95 -26.27 -1.00
N ARG A 72 -2.64 -25.35 -1.91
CA ARG A 72 -2.42 -23.93 -1.64
C ARG A 72 -3.30 -23.06 -2.53
N CYS A 73 -3.46 -21.79 -2.17
CA CYS A 73 -4.10 -20.77 -2.98
C CYS A 73 -3.11 -19.61 -3.18
N GLY A 74 -3.02 -19.11 -4.40
CA GLY A 74 -2.06 -18.09 -4.79
C GLY A 74 -2.75 -16.83 -5.26
N LYS A 75 -1.95 -15.78 -5.50
CA LYS A 75 -2.45 -14.47 -5.93
C LYS A 75 -3.39 -13.81 -4.91
N ILE A 76 -3.28 -14.18 -3.63
CA ILE A 76 -4.12 -13.59 -2.59
C ILE A 76 -3.62 -12.17 -2.34
N PHE A 77 -4.54 -11.21 -2.27
CA PHE A 77 -4.25 -9.84 -1.89
C PHE A 77 -4.19 -9.76 -0.36
N SER A 78 -2.99 -9.80 0.20
CA SER A 78 -2.79 -9.59 1.64
C SER A 78 -2.73 -8.08 1.92
N LYS A 79 -3.80 -7.53 2.50
CA LYS A 79 -3.89 -6.10 2.82
C LYS A 79 -2.88 -5.73 3.90
N LEU A 80 -2.11 -4.69 3.64
CA LEU A 80 -1.26 -4.02 4.63
C LEU A 80 -2.00 -2.82 5.24
N VAL A 81 -2.66 -2.00 4.43
CA VAL A 81 -3.38 -0.80 4.89
C VAL A 81 -4.78 -0.70 4.29
N GLU A 82 -5.76 -0.30 5.11
CA GLU A 82 -7.13 -0.04 4.69
C GLU A 82 -7.38 1.42 4.29
N VAL A 83 -8.33 1.65 3.36
CA VAL A 83 -8.81 2.99 2.99
C VAL A 83 -9.53 3.64 4.16
N GLU A 84 -9.42 4.98 4.28
CA GLU A 84 -9.87 5.79 5.42
C GLU A 84 -9.12 5.61 6.74
N GLN A 85 -8.07 4.76 6.80
CA GLN A 85 -7.19 4.75 7.95
C GLN A 85 -6.45 6.10 8.04
N THR A 86 -6.68 6.81 9.15
CA THR A 86 -5.95 8.03 9.47
C THR A 86 -4.48 7.67 9.69
N VAL A 87 -3.63 8.02 8.73
CA VAL A 87 -2.21 7.77 8.88
C VAL A 87 -1.54 9.00 9.47
N THR A 88 -0.94 8.86 10.64
CA THR A 88 -0.03 9.85 11.21
C THR A 88 1.24 9.87 10.37
N VAL A 89 1.64 11.04 9.89
CA VAL A 89 2.88 11.18 9.12
C VAL A 89 4.08 10.77 10.01
N GLY A 90 4.93 9.89 9.49
CA GLY A 90 6.13 9.39 10.19
C GLY A 90 5.92 8.17 11.09
N GLU A 91 4.69 7.66 11.24
CA GLU A 91 4.42 6.42 12.00
C GLU A 91 4.17 5.23 11.07
N TYR A 92 4.84 4.11 11.37
CA TYR A 92 4.59 2.85 10.67
C TYR A 92 3.25 2.23 11.07
N GLN A 93 2.49 1.81 10.07
CA GLN A 93 1.18 1.20 10.18
C GLN A 93 1.13 -0.02 9.25
N GLY A 94 0.11 -0.86 9.44
CA GLY A 94 -0.13 -1.98 8.54
C GLY A 94 0.98 -3.03 8.58
N GLU A 95 1.29 -3.52 9.78
CA GLU A 95 2.30 -4.55 10.00
C GLU A 95 1.78 -5.94 9.58
N GLY A 96 2.53 -6.60 8.70
CA GLY A 96 2.31 -8.01 8.35
C GLY A 96 3.61 -8.80 8.42
N ILE A 97 3.52 -10.07 8.84
CA ILE A 97 4.65 -11.01 8.91
C ILE A 97 4.51 -12.02 7.78
N TYR A 98 5.55 -12.17 6.98
CA TYR A 98 5.57 -13.01 5.78
C TYR A 98 6.86 -13.80 5.69
N THR A 99 6.87 -14.84 4.85
CA THR A 99 8.04 -15.70 4.65
C THR A 99 8.31 -15.85 3.15
N LEU A 100 9.58 -15.67 2.75
CA LEU A 100 10.01 -15.99 1.39
C LEU A 100 10.43 -17.44 1.29
N HIS A 101 9.80 -18.20 0.40
CA HIS A 101 10.14 -19.61 0.17
C HIS A 101 11.06 -19.84 -1.04
N ALA A 102 11.16 -18.85 -1.92
CA ALA A 102 12.05 -18.87 -3.09
C ALA A 102 12.38 -17.43 -3.51
N PHE A 103 13.45 -17.27 -4.29
CA PHE A 103 13.82 -15.98 -4.87
C PHE A 103 13.22 -15.81 -6.27
N GLY A 104 12.67 -14.63 -6.52
CA GLY A 104 12.15 -14.21 -7.81
C GLY A 104 13.23 -13.59 -8.70
N THR A 105 13.17 -13.86 -10.01
CA THR A 105 14.11 -13.28 -10.98
C THR A 105 13.94 -11.77 -11.17
N LYS A 106 12.71 -11.26 -11.02
CA LYS A 106 12.36 -9.84 -11.13
C LYS A 106 12.36 -9.09 -9.79
N GLY A 107 12.61 -9.79 -8.70
CA GLY A 107 12.44 -9.31 -7.34
C GLY A 107 11.38 -10.09 -6.58
N ASP A 108 11.25 -9.77 -5.30
CA ASP A 108 10.40 -10.45 -4.34
C ASP A 108 9.52 -9.45 -3.58
N VAL A 109 8.47 -9.97 -2.93
CA VAL A 109 7.43 -9.16 -2.26
C VAL A 109 6.78 -8.18 -3.24
N LYS A 110 5.85 -8.70 -4.06
CA LYS A 110 5.12 -7.89 -5.04
C LYS A 110 4.07 -7.04 -4.33
N LEU A 111 4.17 -5.74 -4.50
CA LEU A 111 3.26 -4.73 -3.99
C LEU A 111 2.17 -4.40 -5.02
N TYR A 112 0.94 -4.31 -4.55
CA TYR A 112 -0.24 -3.96 -5.34
C TYR A 112 -1.05 -2.86 -4.64
N SER A 113 -1.79 -2.10 -5.44
CA SER A 113 -2.89 -1.24 -4.96
C SER A 113 -4.23 -1.72 -5.49
N SER A 114 -5.32 -1.33 -4.82
CA SER A 114 -6.68 -1.50 -5.33
C SER A 114 -7.58 -0.32 -4.99
N THR A 115 -8.55 -0.03 -5.86
CA THR A 115 -9.68 0.88 -5.55
C THR A 115 -10.90 0.15 -5.00
N GLU A 116 -10.94 -1.19 -5.05
CA GLU A 116 -12.03 -1.97 -4.47
C GLU A 116 -11.97 -1.95 -2.95
N MET A 117 -13.13 -1.93 -2.27
CA MET A 117 -13.19 -1.89 -0.80
C MET A 117 -12.62 -3.15 -0.14
N ASN A 118 -12.65 -4.28 -0.83
CA ASN A 118 -12.25 -5.56 -0.27
C ASN A 118 -11.58 -6.48 -1.32
N PRO A 119 -10.41 -6.09 -1.87
CA PRO A 119 -9.69 -6.93 -2.82
C PRO A 119 -9.36 -8.28 -2.18
N GLN A 120 -9.68 -9.37 -2.87
CA GLN A 120 -9.37 -10.73 -2.40
C GLN A 120 -8.14 -11.29 -3.12
N TYR A 121 -7.99 -10.96 -4.40
CA TYR A 121 -6.90 -11.42 -5.25
C TYR A 121 -6.23 -10.27 -5.98
N VAL A 122 -4.93 -10.42 -6.24
CA VAL A 122 -4.12 -9.38 -6.92
C VAL A 122 -4.42 -9.26 -8.41
N ASP A 123 -5.18 -10.20 -8.98
CA ASP A 123 -5.68 -10.17 -10.35
C ASP A 123 -7.20 -9.91 -10.43
N ASP A 124 -7.82 -9.50 -9.32
CA ASP A 124 -9.18 -8.98 -9.34
C ASP A 124 -9.23 -7.65 -10.14
N GLU A 125 -10.43 -7.30 -10.61
CA GLU A 125 -10.66 -6.01 -11.25
C GLU A 125 -10.24 -4.86 -10.33
N ASN A 126 -9.68 -3.81 -10.92
CA ASN A 126 -9.16 -2.64 -10.21
C ASN A 126 -8.01 -2.92 -9.23
N CYS A 127 -7.30 -4.04 -9.36
CA CYS A 127 -5.98 -4.26 -8.73
C CYS A 127 -4.84 -3.89 -9.69
N PHE A 128 -3.84 -3.17 -9.19
CA PHE A 128 -2.73 -2.65 -9.98
C PHE A 128 -1.40 -3.04 -9.36
N PHE A 129 -0.54 -3.65 -10.16
CA PHE A 129 0.83 -3.94 -9.74
C PHE A 129 1.62 -2.63 -9.62
N ILE A 130 2.24 -2.42 -8.45
CA ILE A 130 3.07 -1.24 -8.18
C ILE A 130 4.55 -1.55 -8.42
N GLY A 131 5.03 -2.67 -7.88
CA GLY A 131 6.45 -2.97 -7.91
C GLY A 131 6.88 -4.11 -6.97
N TYR A 132 8.19 -4.32 -6.87
CA TYR A 132 8.80 -5.25 -5.93
C TYR A 132 9.44 -4.46 -4.80
N ILE A 133 9.09 -4.78 -3.55
CA ILE A 133 9.73 -4.19 -2.36
C ILE A 133 11.18 -4.66 -2.28
N LEU A 134 11.42 -5.95 -2.55
CA LEU A 134 12.77 -6.50 -2.61
C LEU A 134 13.25 -6.57 -4.06
N LYS A 135 14.34 -5.87 -4.37
CA LYS A 135 14.93 -5.86 -5.71
C LYS A 135 15.58 -7.22 -6.06
N PRO A 136 15.74 -7.56 -7.36
CA PRO A 136 16.49 -8.73 -7.76
C PRO A 136 17.87 -8.81 -7.08
N GLY A 137 18.26 -10.00 -6.60
CA GLY A 137 19.55 -10.19 -5.95
C GLY A 137 19.65 -9.62 -4.53
N HIS A 138 18.52 -9.27 -3.90
CA HIS A 138 18.51 -8.94 -2.48
C HIS A 138 19.06 -10.11 -1.64
N SER A 139 19.53 -9.81 -0.43
CA SER A 139 20.24 -10.78 0.40
C SER A 139 19.42 -11.24 1.61
N PHE A 140 18.09 -11.15 1.54
CA PHE A 140 17.21 -11.69 2.60
C PHE A 140 17.26 -13.21 2.56
N LEU A 141 17.09 -13.84 3.71
CA LEU A 141 17.12 -15.28 3.89
C LEU A 141 15.76 -15.90 3.53
N LEU A 142 15.78 -17.07 2.89
CA LEU A 142 14.59 -17.88 2.67
C LEU A 142 14.15 -18.56 3.97
N ASN A 143 12.86 -18.85 4.08
CA ASN A 143 12.22 -19.53 5.21
C ASN A 143 12.41 -18.80 6.55
N GLU A 144 12.62 -17.48 6.50
CA GLU A 144 12.72 -16.61 7.67
C GLU A 144 11.67 -15.49 7.58
N ASP A 145 11.24 -15.03 8.75
CA ASP A 145 10.22 -13.99 8.86
C ASP A 145 10.72 -12.65 8.31
N ILE A 146 9.82 -12.00 7.57
CA ILE A 146 9.96 -10.65 7.04
C ILE A 146 8.76 -9.86 7.53
N VAL A 147 9.04 -8.82 8.29
CA VAL A 147 8.05 -7.86 8.75
C VAL A 147 7.92 -6.78 7.70
N ILE A 148 6.73 -6.62 7.15
CA ILE A 148 6.42 -5.57 6.18
C ILE A 148 5.55 -4.52 6.85
N LYS A 149 5.90 -3.25 6.68
CA LYS A 149 5.17 -2.10 7.23
C LYS A 149 5.06 -1.01 6.18
N MET A 150 4.07 -0.14 6.35
CA MET A 150 3.87 1.05 5.53
C MET A 150 3.91 2.30 6.39
N CYS A 151 4.45 3.40 5.87
CA CYS A 151 4.39 4.71 6.50
C CYS A 151 4.04 5.76 5.45
N PHE A 152 3.23 6.76 5.81
CA PHE A 152 3.17 7.98 5.01
C PHE A 152 4.30 8.91 5.44
N GLY A 153 5.25 9.13 4.53
CA GLY A 153 6.27 10.16 4.67
C GLY A 153 5.74 11.55 4.33
N GLU A 154 6.66 12.50 4.19
CA GLU A 154 6.33 13.90 3.90
C GLU A 154 5.60 14.08 2.57
N THR A 155 6.02 13.45 1.49
CA THR A 155 5.35 13.54 0.17
C THR A 155 5.13 12.17 -0.47
N GLU A 156 5.66 11.12 0.15
CA GLU A 156 5.76 9.77 -0.39
C GLU A 156 5.11 8.77 0.55
N ILE A 157 4.77 7.60 0.01
CA ILE A 157 4.41 6.43 0.81
C ILE A 157 5.63 5.51 0.82
N GLU A 158 6.08 5.15 2.01
CA GLU A 158 7.20 4.24 2.22
C GLU A 158 6.68 2.86 2.64
N PHE A 159 7.20 1.83 2.00
CA PHE A 159 7.03 0.44 2.42
C PHE A 159 8.37 -0.10 2.86
N ILE A 160 8.42 -0.72 4.03
CA ILE A 160 9.62 -1.31 4.59
C ILE A 160 9.44 -2.81 4.73
N ALA A 161 10.42 -3.56 4.26
CA ALA A 161 10.61 -4.97 4.59
C ALA A 161 11.81 -5.11 5.52
N HIS A 162 11.60 -5.62 6.72
CA HIS A 162 12.63 -5.88 7.71
C HIS A 162 12.69 -7.36 8.06
N GLN A 163 13.86 -7.99 7.99
CA GLN A 163 14.07 -9.38 8.38
C GLN A 163 14.85 -9.44 9.71
N PRO A 164 14.18 -9.77 10.84
CA PRO A 164 14.80 -9.72 12.16
C PRO A 164 16.03 -10.61 12.31
N LYS A 165 16.03 -11.80 11.69
CA LYS A 165 17.15 -12.74 11.83
C LYS A 165 18.45 -12.23 11.20
N SER A 166 18.36 -11.57 10.05
CA SER A 166 19.53 -11.04 9.33
C SER A 166 19.76 -9.55 9.59
N GLN A 167 18.83 -8.89 10.30
CA GLN A 167 18.77 -7.46 10.53
C GLN A 167 18.78 -6.62 9.24
N LYS A 168 18.36 -7.22 8.12
CA LYS A 168 18.30 -6.54 6.82
C LYS A 168 16.99 -5.78 6.68
N THR A 169 17.10 -4.62 6.04
CA THR A 169 15.97 -3.75 5.76
C THR A 169 16.03 -3.31 4.31
N ALA A 170 14.88 -3.26 3.65
CA ALA A 170 14.72 -2.75 2.30
C ALA A 170 13.49 -1.84 2.25
N ASN A 171 13.62 -0.74 1.51
CA ASN A 171 12.58 0.28 1.41
C ASN A 171 12.09 0.39 -0.04
N PHE A 172 10.81 0.68 -0.19
CA PHE A 172 10.17 1.01 -1.45
C PHE A 172 9.36 2.29 -1.28
N TYR A 173 9.60 3.28 -2.15
CA TYR A 173 8.91 4.57 -2.11
C TYR A 173 7.94 4.68 -3.28
N LEU A 174 6.72 5.07 -2.99
CA LEU A 174 5.69 5.41 -3.98
C LEU A 174 5.48 6.93 -3.97
N GLY A 175 5.72 7.58 -5.10
CA GLY A 175 5.61 9.04 -5.25
C GLY A 175 6.84 9.74 -5.84
N GLN A 176 7.94 9.01 -6.10
CA GLN A 176 9.09 9.54 -6.82
C GLN A 176 8.79 9.61 -8.33
N ASN A 177 8.70 10.83 -8.85
CA ASN A 177 8.81 11.16 -10.29
C ASN A 177 10.15 11.83 -10.54
#